data_AF-A0AAU9WWC9-F1
#
_entry.id   AF-A0AAU9WWC9-F1
#
_cell.length_a   1.000
_cell.length_b   1.000
_cell.length_c   1.000
_cell.angle_alpha   90.00
_cell.angle_beta   90.00
_cell.angle_gamma   90.00
#
_symmetry.space_group_name_H-M   'P 1'
#
loop_
_entity.id
_entity.type
_entity.pdbx_description
1 polymer ?
#
loop_
_entity_poly.entity_id
_entity_poly.type
_entity_poly.pdbx_seq_one_letter_code
_entity_poly.pdbx_strand_id
1 'polypeptide(L)'
;MASATPTTSSSKETTNYARLCRLLVDIGTQALRDTLDAIHAPGNLHSVLAANKRTLQSLRAKKIINPIQWGKLFPAILTAVSSRDFDTTLLMVLLRNLCGLTAPPTGWDKLPAVTDLSREADIARVKYFRNTVYGHAEKASVDDISFNNFWRDIRDTLVRLGGVTYQDAIDKLRNETMDPDIEDHYVKLLSEWKKDESNVKEELGEMRKIQEELLHAQKEILHTLTSSREVVDQVTAQHDVPFKVVPMNLSAEKLEKFKRHFREDILMFMDNNELSPTGGIGEFLKYIENIYKLRTEALGYGCIEIRVQCHNLESLERLWKDCNHGDLNRMAERYLVTTELKKELDLKALRLSIKINEEDYLACKESFLEV
;
A
#
# COMPACT_ATOMS: atom_id res chain seq x y z
N MET A 1 -48.11 9.24 19.43
CA MET A 1 -47.28 9.46 18.23
C MET A 1 -45.84 9.60 18.70
N ALA A 2 -44.98 8.60 18.46
CA ALA A 2 -43.57 8.72 18.80
C ALA A 2 -42.91 9.70 17.81
N SER A 3 -42.34 10.79 18.32
CA SER A 3 -41.58 11.75 17.50
C SER A 3 -40.29 11.08 17.07
N ALA A 4 -40.11 10.85 15.77
CA ALA A 4 -38.83 10.41 15.24
C ALA A 4 -37.79 11.52 15.41
N THR A 5 -36.61 11.18 15.93
CA THR A 5 -35.49 12.12 16.08
C THR A 5 -35.01 12.55 14.69
N PRO A 6 -34.86 13.86 14.41
CA PRO A 6 -34.37 14.31 13.12
C PRO A 6 -32.95 13.82 12.86
N THR A 7 -32.74 13.21 11.68
CA THR A 7 -31.42 12.74 11.23
C THR A 7 -30.61 13.92 10.68
N THR A 8 -29.40 14.13 11.21
CA THR A 8 -28.53 15.27 10.85
C THR A 8 -27.21 14.86 10.19
N SER A 9 -27.01 13.57 9.91
CA SER A 9 -25.78 13.08 9.28
C SER A 9 -25.67 13.52 7.82
N SER A 10 -24.47 13.96 7.43
CA SER A 10 -24.14 14.24 6.02
C SER A 10 -24.04 12.93 5.24
N SER A 11 -24.61 12.92 4.02
CA SER A 11 -24.51 11.84 3.05
C SER A 11 -24.16 12.39 1.67
N LYS A 12 -23.86 11.51 0.73
CA LYS A 12 -23.62 11.90 -0.67
C LYS A 12 -24.82 12.65 -1.25
N GLU A 13 -26.04 12.23 -0.92
CA GLU A 13 -27.28 12.87 -1.37
C GLU A 13 -27.48 14.26 -0.79
N THR A 14 -27.06 14.51 0.45
CA THR A 14 -27.09 15.86 1.04
C THR A 14 -26.04 16.77 0.39
N THR A 15 -24.88 16.22 0.03
CA THR A 15 -23.85 16.93 -0.77
C THR A 15 -24.37 17.29 -2.16
N ASN A 16 -25.05 16.35 -2.84
CA ASN A 16 -25.67 16.58 -4.15
C ASN A 16 -26.73 17.70 -4.09
N TYR A 17 -27.58 17.69 -3.07
CA TYR A 17 -28.55 18.76 -2.82
C TYR A 17 -27.86 20.12 -2.64
N ALA A 18 -26.83 20.19 -1.79
CA ALA A 18 -26.07 21.41 -1.55
C ALA A 18 -25.41 21.95 -2.82
N ARG A 19 -24.85 21.07 -3.67
CA ARG A 19 -24.31 21.44 -4.99
C ARG A 19 -25.36 22.08 -5.89
N LEU A 20 -26.55 21.49 -6.00
CA LEU A 20 -27.63 22.08 -6.80
C LEU A 20 -28.10 23.42 -6.23
N CYS A 21 -28.12 23.57 -4.91
CA CYS A 21 -28.45 24.85 -4.27
C CYS A 21 -27.42 25.92 -4.65
N ARG A 22 -26.12 25.63 -4.56
CA ARG A 22 -25.05 26.55 -4.99
C ARG A 22 -25.15 26.88 -6.48
N LEU A 23 -25.40 25.88 -7.32
CA LEU A 23 -25.57 26.08 -8.77
C LEU A 23 -26.72 27.05 -9.07
N LEU A 24 -27.86 26.92 -8.40
CA LEU A 24 -29.03 27.77 -8.63
C LEU A 24 -28.93 29.14 -7.96
N VAL A 25 -28.43 29.21 -6.73
CA VAL A 25 -28.38 30.43 -5.91
C VAL A 25 -27.21 31.32 -6.31
N ASP A 26 -26.03 30.75 -6.56
CA ASP A 26 -24.85 31.54 -6.92
C ASP A 26 -24.85 31.78 -8.43
N ILE A 27 -24.67 30.72 -9.20
CA ILE A 27 -24.47 30.80 -10.65
C ILE A 27 -25.78 31.19 -11.36
N GLY A 28 -26.91 30.59 -10.97
CA GLY A 28 -28.22 30.91 -11.54
C GLY A 28 -28.65 32.35 -11.30
N THR A 29 -28.43 32.89 -10.09
CA THR A 29 -28.69 34.31 -9.81
C THR A 29 -27.76 35.21 -10.63
N GLN A 30 -26.48 34.85 -10.78
CA GLN A 30 -25.57 35.64 -11.59
C GLN A 30 -25.98 35.66 -13.07
N ALA A 31 -26.40 34.53 -13.65
CA ALA A 31 -26.87 34.48 -15.04
C ALA A 31 -28.11 35.36 -15.28
N LEU A 32 -29.06 35.36 -14.35
CA LEU A 32 -30.22 36.26 -14.40
C LEU A 32 -29.83 37.73 -14.24
N ARG A 33 -28.82 38.02 -13.40
CA ARG A 33 -28.30 39.37 -13.19
C ARG A 33 -27.63 39.90 -14.45
N ASP A 34 -26.76 39.10 -15.07
CA ASP A 34 -26.09 39.47 -16.31
C ASP A 34 -27.10 39.66 -17.44
N THR A 35 -28.15 38.85 -17.48
CA THR A 35 -29.27 39.05 -18.41
C THR A 35 -29.98 40.39 -18.18
N LEU A 36 -30.25 40.75 -16.92
CA LEU A 36 -30.86 42.03 -16.57
C LEU A 36 -29.94 43.20 -16.98
N ASP A 37 -28.66 43.11 -16.62
CA ASP A 37 -27.66 44.16 -16.84
C ASP A 37 -27.34 44.35 -18.34
N ALA A 38 -27.48 43.30 -19.14
CA ALA A 38 -27.38 43.36 -20.60
C ALA A 38 -28.57 44.11 -21.25
N ILE A 39 -29.77 44.03 -20.64
CA ILE A 39 -30.97 44.74 -21.13
C ILE A 39 -30.98 46.18 -20.59
N HIS A 40 -30.65 46.34 -19.32
CA HIS A 40 -30.63 47.60 -18.60
C HIS A 40 -29.25 47.82 -18.00
N ALA A 41 -28.42 48.62 -18.66
CA ALA A 41 -27.07 48.92 -18.17
C ALA A 41 -27.10 49.35 -16.69
N PRO A 42 -26.19 48.84 -15.83
CA PRO A 42 -26.23 49.08 -14.38
C PRO A 42 -26.33 50.56 -13.99
N GLY A 43 -25.63 51.44 -14.71
CA GLY A 43 -25.68 52.90 -14.48
C GLY A 43 -27.07 53.51 -14.68
N ASN A 44 -27.92 52.91 -15.51
CA ASN A 44 -29.26 53.39 -15.83
C ASN A 44 -30.36 52.72 -14.99
N LEU A 45 -30.02 51.76 -14.14
CA LEU A 45 -30.98 50.95 -13.39
C LEU A 45 -31.95 51.83 -12.57
N HIS A 46 -31.44 52.85 -11.88
CA HIS A 46 -32.25 53.78 -11.11
C HIS A 46 -33.30 54.52 -11.96
N SER A 47 -32.94 54.90 -13.19
CA SER A 47 -33.87 55.57 -14.12
C SER A 47 -34.95 54.62 -14.62
N VAL A 48 -34.56 53.38 -14.96
CA VAL A 48 -35.50 52.32 -15.39
C VAL A 48 -36.51 52.00 -14.28
N LEU A 49 -36.05 51.89 -13.03
CA LEU A 49 -36.91 51.65 -11.87
C LEU A 49 -37.85 52.82 -11.60
N ALA A 50 -37.37 54.06 -11.74
CA ALA A 50 -38.20 55.26 -11.60
C ALA A 50 -39.30 55.32 -12.69
N ALA A 51 -38.95 55.03 -13.94
CA ALA A 51 -39.91 54.99 -15.06
C ALA A 51 -41.01 53.93 -14.85
N ASN A 52 -40.65 52.78 -14.27
CA ASN A 52 -41.56 51.65 -14.04
C ASN A 52 -42.18 51.61 -12.63
N LYS A 53 -42.09 52.72 -11.86
CA LYS A 53 -42.51 52.76 -10.45
C LYS A 53 -43.97 52.35 -10.23
N ARG A 54 -44.90 52.72 -11.13
CA ARG A 54 -46.32 52.34 -11.01
C ARG A 54 -46.52 50.82 -11.07
N THR A 55 -45.84 50.16 -12.00
CA THR A 55 -45.86 48.70 -12.15
C THR A 55 -45.32 48.03 -10.89
N LEU A 56 -44.16 48.51 -10.40
CA LEU A 56 -43.55 47.99 -9.17
C LEU A 56 -44.44 48.21 -7.93
N GLN A 57 -45.14 49.35 -7.83
CA GLN A 57 -46.11 49.61 -6.75
C GLN A 57 -47.28 48.62 -6.81
N SER A 58 -47.80 48.30 -8.00
CA SER A 58 -48.84 47.27 -8.16
C SER A 58 -48.36 45.89 -7.71
N LEU A 59 -47.13 45.51 -8.08
CA LEU A 59 -46.53 44.25 -7.64
C LEU A 59 -46.31 44.19 -6.13
N ARG A 60 -45.92 45.30 -5.50
CA ARG A 60 -45.85 45.42 -4.04
C ARG A 60 -47.22 45.28 -3.38
N ALA A 61 -48.26 45.91 -3.92
CA ALA A 61 -49.63 45.79 -3.41
C ALA A 61 -50.14 44.34 -3.50
N LYS A 62 -49.74 43.61 -4.55
CA LYS A 62 -50.01 42.17 -4.71
C LYS A 62 -49.12 41.26 -3.85
N LYS A 63 -48.26 41.82 -2.99
CA LYS A 63 -47.29 41.09 -2.15
C LYS A 63 -46.29 40.22 -2.93
N ILE A 64 -46.06 40.53 -4.21
CA ILE A 64 -45.03 39.87 -5.02
C ILE A 64 -43.64 40.42 -4.66
N ILE A 65 -43.55 41.73 -4.41
CA ILE A 65 -42.33 42.40 -3.92
C ILE A 65 -42.52 42.66 -2.42
N ASN A 66 -41.64 42.08 -1.61
CA ASN A 66 -41.67 42.27 -0.16
C ASN A 66 -41.01 43.61 0.26
N PRO A 67 -41.19 44.07 1.52
CA PRO A 67 -40.62 45.35 1.97
C PRO A 67 -39.10 45.45 1.88
N ILE A 68 -38.38 44.34 2.08
CA ILE A 68 -36.91 44.28 1.99
C ILE A 68 -36.46 44.49 0.54
N GLN A 69 -37.07 43.75 -0.39
CA GLN A 69 -36.83 43.91 -1.83
C GLN A 69 -37.20 45.33 -2.30
N TRP A 70 -38.29 45.89 -1.78
CA TRP A 70 -38.67 47.27 -2.09
C TRP A 70 -37.59 48.27 -1.66
N GLY A 71 -37.02 48.11 -0.46
CA GLY A 71 -35.92 48.95 0.02
C GLY A 71 -34.66 48.85 -0.86
N LYS A 72 -34.40 47.67 -1.45
CA LYS A 72 -33.32 47.49 -2.43
C LYS A 72 -33.60 48.17 -3.77
N LEU A 73 -34.85 48.19 -4.23
CA LEU A 73 -35.24 48.86 -5.48
C LEU A 73 -35.28 50.38 -5.34
N PHE A 74 -35.70 50.89 -4.19
CA PHE A 74 -35.84 52.32 -3.92
C PHE A 74 -35.12 52.71 -2.62
N PRO A 75 -33.78 52.68 -2.61
CA PRO A 75 -32.98 53.12 -1.47
C PRO A 75 -33.08 54.64 -1.27
N ALA A 76 -32.61 55.13 -0.12
CA ALA A 76 -32.60 56.56 0.20
C ALA A 76 -31.81 57.38 -0.83
N ILE A 77 -30.69 56.83 -1.32
CA ILE A 77 -29.89 57.38 -2.42
C ILE A 77 -30.20 56.57 -3.67
N LEU A 78 -31.03 57.10 -4.58
CA LEU A 78 -31.52 56.36 -5.75
C LEU A 78 -30.40 55.84 -6.67
N THR A 79 -29.31 56.59 -6.80
CA THR A 79 -28.15 56.19 -7.62
C THR A 79 -27.31 55.07 -7.00
N ALA A 80 -27.54 54.74 -5.72
CA ALA A 80 -26.87 53.63 -5.04
C ALA A 80 -27.52 52.28 -5.32
N VAL A 81 -28.65 52.23 -6.04
CA VAL A 81 -29.29 50.97 -6.42
C VAL A 81 -28.33 50.14 -7.28
N SER A 82 -28.15 48.88 -6.90
CA SER A 82 -27.25 47.96 -7.58
C SER A 82 -27.98 46.66 -7.85
N SER A 83 -27.86 46.16 -9.09
CA SER A 83 -28.40 44.85 -9.43
C SER A 83 -27.79 43.79 -8.52
N ARG A 84 -26.53 43.92 -8.07
CA ARG A 84 -25.77 42.98 -7.22
C ARG A 84 -26.49 42.56 -5.94
N ASP A 85 -27.32 43.45 -5.39
CA ASP A 85 -28.03 43.17 -4.13
C ASP A 85 -29.33 42.39 -4.33
N PHE A 86 -29.72 42.14 -5.59
CA PHE A 86 -30.98 41.47 -5.91
C PHE A 86 -30.82 39.95 -5.81
N ASP A 87 -31.77 39.34 -5.10
CA ASP A 87 -31.94 37.89 -5.04
C ASP A 87 -32.58 37.34 -6.33
N THR A 88 -32.53 36.02 -6.51
CA THR A 88 -33.09 35.33 -7.69
C THR A 88 -34.56 35.69 -7.93
N THR A 89 -35.36 35.80 -6.86
CA THR A 89 -36.80 36.06 -6.98
C THR A 89 -37.05 37.47 -7.49
N LEU A 90 -36.31 38.45 -6.96
CA LEU A 90 -36.39 39.84 -7.40
C LEU A 90 -35.94 39.98 -8.86
N LEU A 91 -34.83 39.37 -9.24
CA LEU A 91 -34.36 39.37 -10.63
C LEU A 91 -35.40 38.81 -11.59
N MET A 92 -36.01 37.66 -11.26
CA MET A 92 -37.09 37.07 -12.05
C MET A 92 -38.30 38.01 -12.21
N VAL A 93 -38.68 38.73 -11.15
CA VAL A 93 -39.77 39.71 -11.19
C VAL A 93 -39.42 40.88 -12.11
N LEU A 94 -38.18 41.40 -12.04
CA LEU A 94 -37.74 42.50 -12.89
C LEU A 94 -37.65 42.09 -14.36
N LEU A 95 -37.06 40.92 -14.66
CA LEU A 95 -36.97 40.39 -16.02
C LEU A 95 -38.36 40.21 -16.66
N ARG A 96 -39.31 39.64 -15.92
CA ARG A 96 -40.68 39.41 -16.40
C ARG A 96 -41.47 40.71 -16.68
N ASN A 97 -41.24 41.77 -15.92
CA ASN A 97 -42.14 42.94 -15.92
C ASN A 97 -41.51 44.21 -16.50
N LEU A 98 -40.18 44.36 -16.49
CA LEU A 98 -39.49 45.60 -16.85
C LEU A 98 -38.62 45.46 -18.11
N CYS A 99 -38.41 44.24 -18.62
CA CYS A 99 -37.48 43.99 -19.73
C CYS A 99 -38.17 43.74 -21.08
N GLY A 100 -39.50 43.93 -21.16
CA GLY A 100 -40.24 43.71 -22.42
C GLY A 100 -40.26 42.27 -22.91
N LEU A 101 -39.90 41.30 -22.07
CA LEU A 101 -39.86 39.88 -22.40
C LEU A 101 -41.27 39.30 -22.51
N THR A 102 -41.50 38.47 -23.52
CA THR A 102 -42.80 37.81 -23.71
C THR A 102 -42.85 36.50 -22.94
N ALA A 103 -43.98 36.18 -22.30
CA ALA A 103 -44.10 34.92 -21.59
C ALA A 103 -43.93 33.73 -22.56
N PRO A 104 -43.20 32.67 -22.17
CA PRO A 104 -43.19 31.43 -22.92
C PRO A 104 -44.61 30.87 -23.08
N PRO A 105 -44.89 30.01 -24.07
CA PRO A 105 -46.21 29.42 -24.28
C PRO A 105 -46.79 28.71 -23.03
N THR A 106 -45.91 28.15 -22.20
CA THR A 106 -46.26 27.49 -20.93
C THR A 106 -46.44 28.45 -19.74
N GLY A 107 -46.15 29.73 -19.94
CA GLY A 107 -46.07 30.75 -18.89
C GLY A 107 -44.77 30.70 -18.08
N TRP A 108 -44.65 31.61 -17.11
CA TRP A 108 -43.45 31.79 -16.26
C TRP A 108 -43.39 30.87 -15.03
N ASP A 109 -44.40 30.04 -14.83
CA ASP A 109 -44.63 29.27 -13.60
C ASP A 109 -44.57 27.75 -13.82
N LYS A 110 -44.52 27.29 -15.08
CA LYS A 110 -44.41 25.88 -15.47
C LYS A 110 -43.11 25.65 -16.22
N LEU A 111 -42.60 24.41 -16.16
CA LEU A 111 -41.42 23.99 -16.90
C LEU A 111 -41.70 24.12 -18.42
N PRO A 112 -40.93 24.94 -19.15
CA PRO A 112 -41.07 25.06 -20.60
C PRO A 112 -40.67 23.78 -21.34
N ALA A 113 -41.22 23.58 -22.54
CA ALA A 113 -40.93 22.42 -23.39
C ALA A 113 -39.44 22.38 -23.74
N VAL A 114 -38.82 21.19 -23.75
CA VAL A 114 -37.36 21.03 -24.01
C VAL A 114 -36.91 21.59 -25.37
N THR A 115 -37.82 21.71 -26.33
CA THR A 115 -37.58 22.30 -27.65
C THR A 115 -37.57 23.83 -27.67
N ASP A 116 -38.11 24.48 -26.64
CA ASP A 116 -38.17 25.94 -26.53
C ASP A 116 -36.87 26.46 -25.91
N LEU A 117 -35.88 26.74 -26.74
CA LEU A 117 -34.56 27.23 -26.33
C LEU A 117 -34.50 28.77 -26.29
N SER A 118 -35.65 29.45 -26.19
CA SER A 118 -35.69 30.90 -26.06
C SER A 118 -35.14 31.36 -24.71
N ARG A 119 -34.68 32.63 -24.67
CA ARG A 119 -34.16 33.25 -23.45
C ARG A 119 -35.22 33.30 -22.36
N GLU A 120 -36.46 33.59 -22.73
CA GLU A 120 -37.61 33.67 -21.83
C GLU A 120 -37.95 32.31 -21.25
N ALA A 121 -37.86 31.24 -22.05
CA ALA A 121 -38.01 29.88 -21.56
C ALA A 121 -36.88 29.50 -20.60
N ASP A 122 -35.63 29.87 -20.89
CA ASP A 122 -34.51 29.58 -19.98
C ASP A 122 -34.61 30.35 -18.65
N ILE A 123 -35.07 31.61 -18.67
CA ILE A 123 -35.40 32.36 -17.46
C ILE A 123 -36.48 31.62 -16.64
N ALA A 124 -37.56 31.15 -17.30
CA ALA A 124 -38.61 30.38 -16.64
C ALA A 124 -38.09 29.02 -16.09
N ARG A 125 -37.17 28.35 -16.78
CA ARG A 125 -36.50 27.12 -16.31
C ARG A 125 -35.71 27.34 -15.04
N VAL A 126 -34.90 28.41 -14.96
CA VAL A 126 -34.12 28.71 -13.74
C VAL A 126 -35.04 28.86 -12.54
N LYS A 127 -36.16 29.58 -12.69
CA LYS A 127 -37.17 29.69 -11.62
C LYS A 127 -37.82 28.35 -11.28
N TYR A 128 -38.19 27.57 -12.28
CA TYR A 128 -38.78 26.25 -12.06
C TYR A 128 -37.82 25.36 -11.26
N PHE A 129 -36.57 25.24 -11.69
CA PHE A 129 -35.56 24.43 -10.99
C PHE A 129 -35.29 24.95 -9.58
N ARG A 130 -35.18 26.27 -9.39
CA ARG A 130 -35.04 26.87 -8.05
C ARG A 130 -36.22 26.50 -7.14
N ASN A 131 -37.44 26.52 -7.66
CA ASN A 131 -38.61 26.18 -6.85
C ASN A 131 -38.70 24.69 -6.57
N THR A 132 -38.42 23.84 -7.55
CA THR A 132 -38.45 22.38 -7.39
C THR A 132 -37.34 21.88 -6.46
N VAL A 133 -36.11 22.35 -6.66
CA VAL A 133 -34.93 21.85 -5.94
C VAL A 133 -34.74 22.52 -4.60
N TYR A 134 -35.11 23.80 -4.43
CA TYR A 134 -34.86 24.54 -3.19
C TYR A 134 -36.15 25.06 -2.55
N GLY A 135 -37.04 25.68 -3.33
CA GLY A 135 -38.23 26.36 -2.80
C GLY A 135 -39.32 25.47 -2.21
N HIS A 136 -39.41 24.22 -2.67
CA HIS A 136 -40.42 23.23 -2.28
C HIS A 136 -39.82 21.86 -2.00
N ALA A 137 -38.53 21.82 -1.65
CA ALA A 137 -37.85 20.57 -1.32
C ALA A 137 -38.44 19.96 -0.04
N GLU A 138 -38.89 18.71 -0.12
CA GLU A 138 -39.37 17.96 1.06
C GLU A 138 -38.22 17.52 1.97
N LYS A 139 -37.04 17.33 1.38
CA LYS A 139 -35.82 16.89 2.06
C LYS A 139 -34.59 17.57 1.45
N ALA A 140 -33.59 17.81 2.27
CA ALA A 140 -32.29 18.34 1.84
C ALA A 140 -31.38 17.24 1.28
N SER A 141 -31.91 16.35 0.45
CA SER A 141 -31.16 15.24 -0.16
C SER A 141 -31.69 14.87 -1.54
N VAL A 142 -30.78 14.63 -2.47
CA VAL A 142 -31.08 14.26 -3.87
C VAL A 142 -30.23 13.06 -4.28
N ASP A 143 -30.88 12.00 -4.74
CA ASP A 143 -30.21 10.81 -5.24
C ASP A 143 -29.37 11.10 -6.50
N ASP A 144 -28.41 10.24 -6.81
CA ASP A 144 -27.48 10.45 -7.92
C ASP A 144 -28.18 10.56 -9.29
N ILE A 145 -29.28 9.84 -9.52
CA ILE A 145 -29.98 9.86 -10.82
C ILE A 145 -30.66 11.22 -10.99
N SER A 146 -31.44 11.64 -9.98
CA SER A 146 -32.09 12.94 -9.95
C SER A 146 -31.07 14.08 -10.02
N PHE A 147 -29.97 13.97 -9.27
CA PHE A 147 -28.89 14.95 -9.27
C PHE A 147 -28.30 15.13 -10.66
N ASN A 148 -27.93 14.05 -11.34
CA ASN A 148 -27.34 14.12 -12.67
C ASN A 148 -28.29 14.72 -13.70
N ASN A 149 -29.59 14.40 -13.63
CA ASN A 149 -30.61 14.96 -14.51
C ASN A 149 -30.78 16.47 -14.27
N PHE A 150 -31.00 16.89 -13.01
CA PHE A 150 -31.10 18.32 -12.68
C PHE A 150 -29.83 19.09 -13.04
N TRP A 151 -28.67 18.52 -12.71
CA TRP A 151 -27.39 19.16 -13.00
C TRP A 151 -27.22 19.44 -14.48
N ARG A 152 -27.47 18.44 -15.34
CA ARG A 152 -27.40 18.60 -16.80
C ARG A 152 -28.37 19.66 -17.29
N ASP A 153 -29.63 19.57 -16.90
CA ASP A 153 -30.66 20.46 -17.44
C ASP A 153 -30.48 21.91 -16.95
N ILE A 154 -30.04 22.11 -15.69
CA ILE A 154 -29.68 23.43 -15.16
C ILE A 154 -28.43 23.96 -15.85
N ARG A 155 -27.36 23.15 -15.98
CA ARG A 155 -26.13 23.53 -16.68
C ARG A 155 -26.42 24.03 -18.08
N ASP A 156 -27.15 23.25 -18.87
CA ASP A 156 -27.45 23.61 -20.25
C ASP A 156 -28.30 24.89 -20.34
N THR A 157 -29.23 25.08 -19.39
CA THR A 157 -30.02 26.32 -19.26
C THR A 157 -29.13 27.52 -18.94
N LEU A 158 -28.22 27.40 -17.98
CA LEU A 158 -27.35 28.50 -17.55
C LEU A 158 -26.31 28.86 -18.61
N VAL A 159 -25.75 27.87 -19.31
CA VAL A 159 -24.82 28.10 -20.43
C VAL A 159 -25.51 28.78 -21.60
N ARG A 160 -26.77 28.43 -21.92
CA ARG A 160 -27.54 29.15 -22.94
C ARG A 160 -27.87 30.59 -22.53
N LEU A 161 -28.18 30.81 -21.25
CA LEU A 161 -28.58 32.12 -20.74
C LEU A 161 -27.40 33.09 -20.57
N GLY A 162 -26.31 32.63 -19.95
CA GLY A 162 -25.14 33.45 -19.61
C GLY A 162 -23.95 33.28 -20.56
N GLY A 163 -23.99 32.30 -21.46
CA GLY A 163 -22.92 32.03 -22.43
C GLY A 163 -21.91 30.98 -21.98
N VAL A 164 -20.95 30.69 -22.86
CA VAL A 164 -19.95 29.62 -22.68
C VAL A 164 -19.02 29.84 -21.49
N THR A 165 -18.85 31.08 -21.02
CA THR A 165 -18.02 31.42 -19.85
C THR A 165 -18.53 30.79 -18.55
N TYR A 166 -19.83 30.48 -18.49
CA TYR A 166 -20.42 29.80 -17.34
C TYR A 166 -20.05 28.32 -17.27
N GLN A 167 -19.64 27.72 -18.38
CA GLN A 167 -19.38 26.29 -18.47
C GLN A 167 -18.27 25.87 -17.49
N ASP A 168 -17.13 26.56 -17.53
CA ASP A 168 -15.97 26.23 -16.70
C ASP A 168 -16.29 26.39 -15.20
N ALA A 169 -17.01 27.45 -14.84
CA ALA A 169 -17.42 27.71 -13.45
C ALA A 169 -18.38 26.63 -12.93
N ILE A 170 -19.34 26.19 -13.76
CA ILE A 170 -20.27 25.12 -13.41
C ILE A 170 -19.53 23.79 -13.29
N ASP A 171 -18.70 23.44 -14.28
CA ASP A 171 -17.99 22.16 -14.31
C ASP A 171 -17.00 22.05 -13.14
N LYS A 172 -16.38 23.17 -12.72
CA LYS A 172 -15.60 23.25 -11.48
C LYS A 172 -16.45 23.00 -10.24
N LEU A 173 -17.58 23.70 -10.08
CA LEU A 173 -18.49 23.55 -8.93
C LEU A 173 -18.99 22.11 -8.75
N ARG A 174 -19.16 21.36 -9.85
CA ARG A 174 -19.60 19.95 -9.78
C ARG A 174 -18.62 19.09 -8.97
N ASN A 175 -17.32 19.36 -9.13
CA ASN A 175 -16.23 18.52 -8.62
C ASN A 175 -15.53 19.13 -7.40
N GLU A 176 -15.78 20.39 -7.08
CA GLU A 176 -15.26 21.02 -5.86
C GLU A 176 -15.62 20.21 -4.60
N THR A 177 -14.66 20.15 -3.67
CA THR A 177 -14.91 19.68 -2.31
C THR A 177 -15.98 20.58 -1.67
N MET A 178 -16.83 19.97 -0.83
CA MET A 178 -17.73 20.75 0.03
C MET A 178 -17.03 21.20 1.32
N ASP A 179 -15.85 20.66 1.62
CA ASP A 179 -15.06 20.98 2.81
C ASP A 179 -13.58 21.15 2.41
N PRO A 180 -13.16 22.41 2.12
CA PRO A 180 -11.79 22.72 1.76
C PRO A 180 -10.77 22.40 2.86
N ASP A 181 -11.15 22.57 4.13
CA ASP A 181 -10.25 22.35 5.26
C ASP A 181 -9.91 20.86 5.41
N ILE A 182 -10.91 19.98 5.21
CA ILE A 182 -10.69 18.53 5.20
C ILE A 182 -9.86 18.10 3.98
N GLU A 183 -10.13 18.67 2.80
CA GLU A 183 -9.32 18.37 1.60
C GLU A 183 -7.86 18.74 1.82
N ASP A 184 -7.58 19.96 2.30
CA ASP A 184 -6.24 20.43 2.62
C ASP A 184 -5.55 19.55 3.66
N HIS A 185 -6.29 19.10 4.69
CA HIS A 185 -5.78 18.16 5.68
C HIS A 185 -5.33 16.84 5.04
N TYR A 186 -6.14 16.23 4.18
CA TYR A 186 -5.78 14.98 3.51
C TYR A 186 -4.66 15.16 2.49
N VAL A 187 -4.65 16.26 1.73
CA VAL A 187 -3.55 16.59 0.80
C VAL A 187 -2.24 16.72 1.56
N LYS A 188 -2.25 17.39 2.71
CA LYS A 188 -1.07 17.49 3.57
C LYS A 188 -0.61 16.13 4.07
N LEU A 189 -1.52 15.30 4.58
CA LEU A 189 -1.18 13.95 5.06
C LEU A 189 -0.59 13.08 3.94
N LEU A 190 -1.15 13.15 2.73
CA LEU A 190 -0.61 12.43 1.57
C LEU A 190 0.79 12.93 1.18
N SER A 191 1.06 14.23 1.32
CA SER A 191 2.38 14.78 1.07
C SER A 191 3.42 14.30 2.09
N GLU A 192 3.02 14.18 3.35
CA GLU A 192 3.85 13.63 4.43
C GLU A 192 4.14 12.15 4.18
N TRP A 193 3.12 11.34 3.87
CA TRP A 193 3.29 9.93 3.52
C TRP A 193 4.21 9.70 2.33
N LYS A 194 4.10 10.53 1.28
CA LYS A 194 5.00 10.45 0.12
C LYS A 194 6.46 10.73 0.50
N LYS A 195 6.68 11.65 1.44
CA LYS A 195 8.02 11.95 1.96
C LYS A 195 8.55 10.76 2.76
N ASP A 196 7.74 10.19 3.64
CA ASP A 196 8.12 9.02 4.44
C ASP A 196 8.43 7.81 3.56
N GLU A 197 7.63 7.55 2.52
CA GLU A 197 7.89 6.50 1.53
C GLU A 197 9.23 6.71 0.81
N SER A 198 9.55 7.97 0.48
CA SER A 198 10.83 8.32 -0.17
C SER A 198 12.01 8.08 0.79
N ASN A 199 11.88 8.48 2.05
CA ASN A 199 12.91 8.26 3.08
C ASN A 199 13.16 6.76 3.31
N VAL A 200 12.10 5.96 3.47
CA VAL A 200 12.21 4.50 3.65
C VAL A 200 12.91 3.85 2.46
N LYS A 201 12.61 4.32 1.24
CA LYS A 201 13.26 3.80 0.03
C LYS A 201 14.76 4.14 -0.02
N GLU A 202 15.15 5.30 0.48
CA GLU A 202 16.55 5.70 0.62
C GLU A 202 17.28 4.83 1.65
N GLU A 203 16.72 4.67 2.85
CA GLU A 203 17.27 3.81 3.90
C GLU A 203 17.41 2.35 3.44
N LEU A 204 16.40 1.80 2.74
CA LEU A 204 16.47 0.47 2.13
C LEU A 204 17.58 0.37 1.06
N GLY A 205 17.86 1.46 0.35
CA GLY A 205 18.97 1.56 -0.59
C GLY A 205 20.32 1.47 0.13
N GLU A 206 20.47 2.14 1.26
CA GLU A 206 21.69 2.08 2.08
C GLU A 206 21.89 0.69 2.71
N MET A 207 20.83 0.09 3.27
CA MET A 207 20.90 -1.27 3.82
C MET A 207 21.33 -2.30 2.78
N ARG A 208 20.86 -2.16 1.53
CA ARG A 208 21.28 -3.04 0.42
C ARG A 208 22.79 -2.93 0.15
N LYS A 209 23.34 -1.72 0.14
CA LYS A 209 24.78 -1.50 -0.06
C LYS A 209 25.60 -2.15 1.07
N ILE A 210 25.19 -1.93 2.32
CA ILE A 210 25.84 -2.55 3.49
C ILE A 210 25.77 -4.09 3.38
N GLN A 211 24.64 -4.64 2.93
CA GLN A 211 24.49 -6.08 2.74
C GLN A 211 25.40 -6.64 1.64
N GLU A 212 25.61 -5.91 0.55
CA GLU A 212 26.55 -6.26 -0.52
C GLU A 212 28.01 -6.21 -0.04
N GLU A 213 28.38 -5.17 0.72
CA GLU A 213 29.71 -5.04 1.33
C GLU A 213 29.99 -6.17 2.34
N LEU A 214 29.02 -6.51 3.19
CA LEU A 214 29.15 -7.61 4.15
C LEU A 214 29.31 -8.96 3.44
N LEU A 215 28.56 -9.19 2.36
CA LEU A 215 28.69 -10.41 1.57
C LEU A 215 30.07 -10.52 0.91
N HIS A 216 30.65 -9.39 0.45
CA HIS A 216 32.01 -9.36 -0.07
C HIS A 216 33.04 -9.70 1.00
N ALA A 217 32.95 -9.05 2.18
CA ALA A 217 33.85 -9.32 3.30
C ALA A 217 33.78 -10.80 3.75
N GLN A 218 32.58 -11.39 3.81
CA GLN A 218 32.42 -12.81 4.12
C GLN A 218 33.12 -13.72 3.11
N LYS A 219 33.07 -13.41 1.81
CA LYS A 219 33.77 -14.17 0.77
C LYS A 219 35.29 -14.07 0.91
N GLU A 220 35.82 -12.89 1.21
CA GLU A 220 37.26 -12.71 1.44
C GLU A 220 37.76 -13.48 2.66
N ILE A 221 36.99 -13.45 3.76
CA ILE A 221 37.29 -14.25 4.96
C ILE A 221 37.29 -15.74 4.63
N LEU A 222 36.27 -16.24 3.91
CA LEU A 222 36.19 -17.64 3.51
C LEU A 222 37.39 -18.05 2.63
N HIS A 223 37.79 -17.21 1.67
CA HIS A 223 38.96 -17.46 0.83
C HIS A 223 40.25 -17.52 1.65
N THR A 224 40.44 -16.57 2.57
CA THR A 224 41.62 -16.52 3.45
C THR A 224 41.69 -17.73 4.37
N LEU A 225 40.57 -18.14 4.97
CA LEU A 225 40.50 -19.34 5.81
C LEU A 225 40.79 -20.62 5.01
N THR A 226 40.32 -20.69 3.76
CA THR A 226 40.60 -21.84 2.87
C THR A 226 42.08 -21.92 2.54
N SER A 227 42.71 -20.80 2.18
CA SER A 227 44.15 -20.73 1.89
C SER A 227 44.99 -21.09 3.12
N SER A 228 44.65 -20.56 4.30
CA SER A 228 45.33 -20.90 5.55
C SER A 228 45.15 -22.37 5.93
N ARG A 229 43.99 -22.97 5.64
CA ARG A 229 43.73 -24.40 5.86
C ARG A 229 44.60 -25.27 4.96
N GLU A 230 44.75 -24.92 3.68
CA GLU A 230 45.65 -25.64 2.77
C GLU A 230 47.11 -25.62 3.25
N VAL A 231 47.56 -24.51 3.84
CA VAL A 231 48.90 -24.39 4.44
C VAL A 231 49.02 -25.25 5.71
N VAL A 232 47.99 -25.30 6.55
CA VAL A 232 47.98 -26.17 7.74
C VAL A 232 48.00 -27.65 7.33
N ASP A 233 47.17 -28.03 6.36
CA ASP A 233 47.09 -29.40 5.83
C ASP A 233 48.43 -29.85 5.20
N GLN A 234 49.24 -28.93 4.64
CA GLN A 234 50.59 -29.24 4.13
C GLN A 234 51.65 -29.40 5.23
N VAL A 235 51.42 -28.84 6.43
CA VAL A 235 52.39 -28.86 7.54
C VAL A 235 52.11 -30.01 8.52
N THR A 236 50.88 -30.51 8.62
CA THR A 236 50.52 -31.61 9.56
C THR A 236 50.44 -33.00 8.92
N ALA A 237 50.44 -33.11 7.58
CA ALA A 237 50.26 -34.37 6.84
C ALA A 237 51.44 -35.37 6.91
N GLN A 238 52.11 -35.50 8.05
CA GLN A 238 52.96 -36.65 8.32
C GLN A 238 52.12 -37.74 9.00
N HIS A 239 51.81 -38.79 8.24
CA HIS A 239 51.11 -40.01 8.66
C HIS A 239 49.59 -39.92 8.94
N ASP A 240 48.86 -39.17 8.11
CA ASP A 240 47.40 -39.09 8.22
C ASP A 240 46.67 -40.09 7.32
N VAL A 241 45.50 -40.56 7.76
CA VAL A 241 44.58 -41.35 6.94
C VAL A 241 43.12 -40.88 7.15
N PRO A 242 42.41 -40.46 6.09
CA PRO A 242 40.98 -40.21 6.15
C PRO A 242 40.17 -41.50 6.11
N PHE A 243 39.10 -41.57 6.90
CA PHE A 243 38.08 -42.60 6.77
C PHE A 243 36.68 -42.01 6.71
N LYS A 244 35.83 -42.65 5.90
CA LYS A 244 34.49 -42.18 5.61
C LYS A 244 33.41 -42.97 6.32
N VAL A 245 32.51 -42.30 7.04
CA VAL A 245 31.34 -42.88 7.71
C VAL A 245 30.12 -42.80 6.79
N VAL A 246 29.81 -43.90 6.11
CA VAL A 246 28.75 -43.96 5.09
C VAL A 246 27.50 -44.63 5.65
N PRO A 247 26.35 -43.93 5.72
CA PRO A 247 25.10 -44.56 6.10
C PRO A 247 24.56 -45.44 4.96
N MET A 248 24.05 -46.62 5.33
CA MET A 248 23.51 -47.58 4.37
C MET A 248 22.00 -47.44 4.24
N ASN A 249 21.49 -47.57 3.02
CA ASN A 249 20.04 -47.65 2.71
C ASN A 249 19.22 -46.39 3.06
N LEU A 250 19.79 -45.19 2.91
CA LEU A 250 19.07 -43.92 3.04
C LEU A 250 18.62 -43.37 1.68
N SER A 251 17.43 -42.76 1.63
CA SER A 251 17.02 -41.90 0.51
C SER A 251 17.78 -40.57 0.54
N ALA A 252 17.82 -39.86 -0.59
CA ALA A 252 18.51 -38.55 -0.68
C ALA A 252 18.00 -37.54 0.36
N GLU A 253 16.69 -37.49 0.62
CA GLU A 253 16.10 -36.59 1.63
C GLU A 253 16.53 -36.96 3.06
N LYS A 254 16.53 -38.25 3.41
CA LYS A 254 16.97 -38.72 4.73
C LYS A 254 18.48 -38.58 4.90
N LEU A 255 19.25 -38.72 3.82
CA LEU A 255 20.69 -38.49 3.81
C LEU A 255 21.04 -37.03 4.10
N GLU A 256 20.27 -36.07 3.58
CA GLU A 256 20.49 -34.65 3.85
C GLU A 256 20.13 -34.29 5.30
N LYS A 257 19.05 -34.86 5.84
CA LYS A 257 18.71 -34.73 7.27
C LYS A 257 19.80 -35.32 8.16
N PHE A 258 20.33 -36.49 7.81
CA PHE A 258 21.46 -37.11 8.48
C PHE A 258 22.69 -36.17 8.49
N LYS A 259 23.11 -35.65 7.34
CA LYS A 259 24.24 -34.71 7.25
C LYS A 259 24.04 -33.43 8.08
N ARG A 260 22.82 -32.90 8.11
CA ARG A 260 22.47 -31.73 8.91
C ARG A 260 22.58 -32.00 10.41
N HIS A 261 22.06 -33.14 10.88
CA HIS A 261 22.17 -33.55 12.29
C HIS A 261 23.64 -33.61 12.73
N PHE A 262 24.48 -34.27 11.94
CA PHE A 262 25.91 -34.36 12.21
C PHE A 262 26.62 -33.00 12.14
N ARG A 263 26.17 -32.06 11.30
CA ARG A 263 26.70 -30.70 11.26
C ARG A 263 26.43 -29.96 12.56
N GLU A 264 25.22 -30.06 13.09
CA GLU A 264 24.82 -29.42 14.35
C GLU A 264 25.62 -30.00 15.53
N ASP A 265 25.79 -31.33 15.59
CA ASP A 265 26.61 -32.00 16.61
C ASP A 265 28.08 -31.59 16.58
N ILE A 266 28.68 -31.40 15.40
CA ILE A 266 30.07 -30.93 15.26
C ILE A 266 30.20 -29.48 15.71
N LEU A 267 29.27 -28.60 15.32
CA LEU A 267 29.28 -27.19 15.72
C LEU A 267 29.22 -27.07 17.25
N MET A 268 28.34 -27.84 17.90
CA MET A 268 28.26 -27.87 19.36
C MET A 268 29.56 -28.37 20.02
N PHE A 269 30.21 -29.39 19.45
CA PHE A 269 31.49 -29.90 19.96
C PHE A 269 32.63 -28.87 19.82
N MET A 270 32.70 -28.17 18.68
CA MET A 270 33.74 -27.17 18.42
C MET A 270 33.62 -25.93 19.32
N ASP A 271 32.40 -25.48 19.65
CA ASP A 271 32.20 -24.25 20.43
C ASP A 271 32.49 -24.43 21.93
N ASN A 272 32.25 -25.62 22.51
CA ASN A 272 32.27 -25.79 23.97
C ASN A 272 33.45 -26.62 24.51
N ASN A 273 34.19 -27.34 23.67
CA ASN A 273 35.24 -28.30 24.10
C ASN A 273 34.75 -29.35 25.14
N GLU A 274 33.44 -29.44 25.34
CA GLU A 274 32.77 -30.36 26.23
C GLU A 274 32.13 -31.47 25.40
N LEU A 275 32.22 -32.69 25.95
CA LEU A 275 31.52 -33.87 25.47
C LEU A 275 30.07 -33.51 25.14
N SER A 276 29.61 -33.86 23.92
CA SER A 276 28.19 -33.81 23.59
C SER A 276 27.39 -34.45 24.75
N PRO A 277 26.31 -33.81 25.22
CA PRO A 277 25.56 -34.27 26.41
C PRO A 277 25.00 -35.69 26.28
N THR A 278 24.96 -36.23 25.06
CA THR A 278 24.63 -37.62 24.75
C THR A 278 25.85 -38.29 24.15
N GLY A 279 26.15 -39.54 24.55
CA GLY A 279 27.33 -40.30 24.11
C GLY A 279 27.39 -40.57 22.60
N GLY A 280 27.74 -39.53 21.84
CA GLY A 280 27.70 -39.42 20.38
C GLY A 280 29.08 -39.30 19.74
N ILE A 281 29.27 -38.31 18.87
CA ILE A 281 30.51 -38.12 18.09
C ILE A 281 31.75 -37.95 18.97
N GLY A 282 31.66 -37.21 20.09
CA GLY A 282 32.79 -37.02 21.01
C GLY A 282 33.26 -38.32 21.66
N GLU A 283 32.35 -39.21 22.05
CA GLU A 283 32.68 -40.53 22.61
C GLU A 283 33.25 -41.47 21.55
N PHE A 284 32.75 -41.39 20.31
CA PHE A 284 33.31 -42.13 19.18
C PHE A 284 34.75 -41.71 18.87
N LEU A 285 35.03 -40.41 18.83
CA LEU A 285 36.39 -39.89 18.60
C LEU A 285 37.32 -40.31 19.75
N LYS A 286 36.89 -40.19 21.01
CA LYS A 286 37.65 -40.70 22.16
C LYS A 286 37.90 -42.20 22.10
N TYR A 287 36.94 -42.99 21.65
CA TYR A 287 37.13 -44.43 21.45
C TYR A 287 38.26 -44.69 20.44
N ILE A 288 38.23 -43.98 19.30
CA ILE A 288 39.24 -44.13 18.26
C ILE A 288 40.63 -43.73 18.77
N GLU A 289 40.75 -42.57 19.42
CA GLU A 289 42.00 -42.07 19.97
C GLU A 289 42.59 -43.05 20.99
N ASN A 290 41.77 -43.60 21.88
CA ASN A 290 42.25 -44.48 22.96
C ASN A 290 42.65 -45.88 22.50
N ILE A 291 41.86 -46.48 21.60
CA ILE A 291 42.03 -47.86 21.14
C ILE A 291 43.12 -47.98 20.09
N TYR A 292 43.13 -47.05 19.13
CA TYR A 292 44.07 -47.08 18.01
C TYR A 292 45.28 -46.17 18.22
N LYS A 293 45.35 -45.45 19.35
CA LYS A 293 46.43 -44.49 19.64
C LYS A 293 46.57 -43.47 18.50
N LEU A 294 45.45 -42.88 18.10
CA LEU A 294 45.36 -41.90 17.02
C LEU A 294 45.09 -40.51 17.58
N ARG A 295 45.32 -39.47 16.77
CA ARG A 295 44.87 -38.11 17.05
C ARG A 295 43.87 -37.70 15.96
N THR A 296 42.71 -37.18 16.34
CA THR A 296 41.77 -36.60 15.37
C THR A 296 42.30 -35.26 14.89
N GLU A 297 42.56 -35.12 13.59
CA GLU A 297 43.13 -33.87 13.03
C GLU A 297 42.05 -32.95 12.47
N ALA A 298 41.09 -33.52 11.75
CA ALA A 298 40.05 -32.75 11.08
C ALA A 298 38.75 -33.55 10.94
N LEU A 299 37.63 -32.82 11.01
CA LEU A 299 36.30 -33.31 10.69
C LEU A 299 35.79 -32.62 9.42
N GLY A 300 35.28 -33.39 8.47
CA GLY A 300 34.64 -32.85 7.27
C GLY A 300 33.30 -32.16 7.59
N TYR A 301 32.94 -31.13 6.82
CA TYR A 301 31.66 -30.43 6.98
C TYR A 301 30.47 -31.38 6.74
N GLY A 302 29.66 -31.64 7.78
CA GLY A 302 28.49 -32.54 7.75
C GLY A 302 28.80 -34.02 7.97
N CYS A 303 29.75 -34.31 8.86
CA CYS A 303 30.62 -35.50 8.88
C CYS A 303 30.13 -36.77 8.18
N ILE A 304 30.85 -37.05 7.09
CA ILE A 304 31.00 -38.39 6.52
C ILE A 304 32.50 -38.70 6.38
N GLU A 305 33.42 -37.81 6.79
CA GLU A 305 34.87 -38.02 6.69
C GLU A 305 35.56 -37.51 7.95
N ILE A 306 36.39 -38.38 8.55
CA ILE A 306 37.20 -38.09 9.73
C ILE A 306 38.65 -38.37 9.34
N ARG A 307 39.54 -37.40 9.57
CA ARG A 307 40.97 -37.56 9.36
C ARG A 307 41.66 -37.82 10.69
N VAL A 308 42.45 -38.87 10.73
CA VAL A 308 43.22 -39.26 11.93
C VAL A 308 44.69 -39.38 11.61
N GLN A 309 45.52 -38.88 12.51
CA GLN A 309 46.96 -39.04 12.49
C GLN A 309 47.37 -40.33 13.20
N CYS A 310 48.17 -41.14 12.51
CA CYS A 310 48.73 -42.37 13.03
C CYS A 310 50.11 -42.11 13.64
N HIS A 311 50.34 -42.56 14.87
CA HIS A 311 51.64 -42.37 15.54
C HIS A 311 52.68 -43.45 15.16
N ASN A 312 52.24 -44.58 14.59
CA ASN A 312 53.10 -45.67 14.12
C ASN A 312 52.35 -46.58 13.12
N LEU A 313 53.12 -47.39 12.39
CA LEU A 313 52.59 -48.33 11.38
C LEU A 313 51.63 -49.37 11.98
N GLU A 314 51.88 -49.84 13.21
CA GLU A 314 51.01 -50.82 13.88
C GLU A 314 49.58 -50.27 14.08
N SER A 315 49.47 -48.98 14.43
CA SER A 315 48.19 -48.30 14.62
C SER A 315 47.40 -48.20 13.31
N LEU A 316 48.08 -47.87 12.21
CA LEU A 316 47.50 -47.81 10.86
C LEU A 316 47.04 -49.19 10.38
N GLU A 317 47.87 -50.22 10.54
CA GLU A 317 47.53 -51.59 10.12
C GLU A 317 46.38 -52.17 10.93
N ARG A 318 46.32 -51.86 12.23
CA ARG A 318 45.20 -52.25 13.09
C ARG A 318 43.90 -51.55 12.69
N LEU A 319 43.95 -50.24 12.41
CA LEU A 319 42.78 -49.49 11.95
C LEU A 319 42.24 -50.02 10.62
N TRP A 320 43.14 -50.26 9.64
CA TRP A 320 42.79 -50.83 8.34
C TRP A 320 42.16 -52.22 8.46
N LYS A 321 42.75 -53.08 9.32
CA LYS A 321 42.22 -54.40 9.61
C LYS A 321 40.81 -54.34 10.18
N ASP A 322 40.59 -53.54 11.23
CA ASP A 322 39.28 -53.46 11.90
C ASP A 322 38.21 -52.78 11.02
N CYS A 323 38.62 -51.88 10.12
CA CYS A 323 37.75 -51.32 9.09
C CYS A 323 37.30 -52.41 8.09
N ASN A 324 38.21 -53.23 7.59
CA ASN A 324 37.92 -54.30 6.63
C ASN A 324 37.11 -55.47 7.22
N HIS A 325 37.30 -55.77 8.52
CA HIS A 325 36.51 -56.79 9.21
C HIS A 325 35.14 -56.28 9.69
N GLY A 326 34.87 -54.97 9.57
CA GLY A 326 33.61 -54.36 9.98
C GLY A 326 33.45 -54.16 11.49
N ASP A 327 34.51 -54.37 12.27
CA ASP A 327 34.49 -54.14 13.71
C ASP A 327 34.26 -52.66 14.04
N LEU A 328 34.89 -51.77 13.25
CA LEU A 328 34.73 -50.34 13.41
C LEU A 328 33.33 -49.86 13.00
N ASN A 329 32.68 -50.54 12.05
CA ASN A 329 31.28 -50.26 11.67
C ASN A 329 30.34 -50.44 12.86
N ARG A 330 30.48 -51.57 13.57
CA ARG A 330 29.68 -51.86 14.77
C ARG A 330 29.89 -50.80 15.86
N MET A 331 31.12 -50.30 16.01
CA MET A 331 31.40 -49.25 16.99
C MET A 331 30.83 -47.91 16.55
N ALA A 332 30.98 -47.50 15.29
CA ALA A 332 30.31 -46.30 14.78
C ALA A 332 28.79 -46.38 14.95
N GLU A 333 28.17 -47.52 14.66
CA GLU A 333 26.73 -47.69 14.88
C GLU A 333 26.34 -47.52 16.35
N ARG A 334 27.17 -48.02 17.28
CA ARG A 334 26.93 -47.92 18.71
C ARG A 334 26.99 -46.48 19.23
N TYR A 335 27.95 -45.70 18.77
CA TYR A 335 28.18 -44.35 19.27
C TYR A 335 27.45 -43.28 18.46
N LEU A 336 27.44 -43.38 17.13
CA LEU A 336 26.90 -42.33 16.25
C LEU A 336 25.40 -42.48 15.97
N VAL A 337 24.80 -43.66 16.15
CA VAL A 337 23.36 -43.88 15.91
C VAL A 337 22.56 -43.73 17.19
N THR A 338 22.42 -42.49 17.64
CA THR A 338 21.68 -42.09 18.84
C THR A 338 20.17 -42.30 18.69
N THR A 339 19.44 -42.25 19.81
CA THR A 339 17.97 -42.32 19.80
C THR A 339 17.34 -41.12 19.13
N GLU A 340 17.99 -39.97 19.21
CA GLU A 340 17.60 -38.68 18.64
C GLU A 340 17.70 -38.75 17.12
N LEU A 341 18.85 -39.20 16.58
CA LEU A 341 19.05 -39.38 15.14
C LEU A 341 18.03 -40.37 14.53
N LYS A 342 17.72 -41.47 15.23
CA LYS A 342 16.71 -42.45 14.76
C LYS A 342 15.31 -41.84 14.67
N LYS A 343 14.93 -40.99 15.64
CA LYS A 343 13.64 -40.29 15.64
C LYS A 343 13.58 -39.27 14.51
N GLU A 344 14.64 -38.49 14.30
CA GLU A 344 14.70 -37.48 13.24
C GLU A 344 14.62 -38.08 11.83
N LEU A 345 15.19 -39.27 11.64
CA LEU A 345 15.17 -39.97 10.36
C LEU A 345 13.96 -40.88 10.17
N ASP A 346 13.11 -41.06 11.19
CA ASP A 346 12.01 -42.03 11.23
C ASP A 346 12.49 -43.43 10.83
N LEU A 347 13.46 -43.96 11.57
CA LEU A 347 14.07 -45.28 11.33
C LEU A 347 14.12 -46.11 12.61
N LYS A 348 13.79 -47.41 12.49
CA LYS A 348 13.94 -48.37 13.59
C LYS A 348 15.40 -48.78 13.81
N ALA A 349 16.18 -48.81 12.75
CA ALA A 349 17.61 -49.12 12.76
C ALA A 349 18.31 -48.39 11.60
N LEU A 350 19.57 -48.00 11.83
CA LEU A 350 20.44 -47.40 10.82
C LEU A 350 21.79 -48.12 10.89
N ARG A 351 22.34 -48.49 9.74
CA ARG A 351 23.67 -49.10 9.63
C ARG A 351 24.68 -48.14 9.05
N LEU A 352 25.89 -48.17 9.57
CA LEU A 352 27.00 -47.32 9.14
C LEU A 352 28.15 -48.20 8.64
N SER A 353 28.78 -47.77 7.55
CA SER A 353 29.97 -48.40 7.00
C SER A 353 31.10 -47.40 7.03
N ILE A 354 32.17 -47.75 7.71
CA ILE A 354 33.42 -47.01 7.66
C ILE A 354 34.25 -47.55 6.51
N LYS A 355 34.79 -46.64 5.71
CA LYS A 355 35.64 -46.97 4.57
C LYS A 355 36.89 -46.09 4.59
N ILE A 356 38.04 -46.71 4.60
CA ILE A 356 39.30 -46.04 4.26
C ILE A 356 39.53 -46.29 2.77
N ASN A 357 39.94 -45.28 2.01
CA ASN A 357 40.35 -45.47 0.62
C ASN A 357 41.68 -46.23 0.60
N GLU A 358 41.82 -47.23 -0.27
CA GLU A 358 43.05 -48.01 -0.38
C GLU A 358 44.24 -47.14 -0.78
N GLU A 359 44.03 -46.15 -1.66
CA GLU A 359 45.06 -45.18 -2.04
C GLU A 359 45.54 -44.35 -0.83
N ASP A 360 44.60 -43.89 0.01
CA ASP A 360 44.91 -43.09 1.20
C ASP A 360 45.63 -43.94 2.27
N TYR A 361 45.24 -45.21 2.43
CA TYR A 361 45.94 -46.15 3.30
C TYR A 361 47.37 -46.41 2.83
N LEU A 362 47.56 -46.65 1.53
CA LEU A 362 48.88 -46.90 0.95
C LEU A 362 49.77 -45.66 1.07
N ALA A 363 49.25 -44.46 0.77
CA ALA A 363 49.99 -43.21 0.94
C ALA A 363 50.41 -42.99 2.40
N CYS A 364 49.51 -43.24 3.36
CA CYS A 364 49.83 -43.17 4.78
C CYS A 364 50.90 -44.21 5.16
N LYS A 365 50.80 -45.44 4.64
CA LYS A 365 51.78 -46.51 4.90
C LYS A 365 53.16 -46.20 4.31
N GLU A 366 53.23 -45.66 3.10
CA GLU A 366 54.47 -45.22 2.45
C GLU A 366 55.14 -44.10 3.23
N SER A 367 54.37 -43.16 3.79
CA SER A 367 54.94 -42.08 4.60
C SER A 367 55.73 -42.59 5.82
N PHE A 368 55.37 -43.75 6.40
CA PHE A 368 56.14 -44.38 7.49
C PHE A 368 57.43 -45.07 7.03
N LEU A 369 57.60 -45.32 5.73
CA LEU A 369 58.75 -46.00 5.13
C LEU A 369 59.79 -45.04 4.53
N GLU A 370 59.42 -43.77 4.31
CA GLU A 370 60.29 -42.70 3.76
C GLU A 370 61.17 -42.00 4.81
N VAL A 371 61.53 -42.66 5.92
CA VAL A 371 62.44 -42.11 6.95
C VAL A 371 63.90 -42.35 6.62
#